data_AF-A0A519SX93-F1
#
_entry.id   AF-A0A519SX93-F1
#
_cell.length_a   1.000
_cell.length_b   1.000
_cell.length_c   1.000
_cell.angle_alpha   90.00
_cell.angle_beta   90.00
_cell.angle_gamma   90.00
#
_symmetry.space_group_name_H-M   'P 1'
#
loop_
_entity.id
_entity.type
_entity.pdbx_description
1 polymer ?
#
loop_
_entity_poly.entity_id
_entity_poly.type
_entity_poly.pdbx_seq_one_letter_code
_entity_poly.pdbx_strand_id
1 'polypeptide(L)' 'NYRRNYPDATQMGQLDFSQLRITPLSPEVAQVVGHWHLARPGAATGDLQGQFLLIFRKLNGQWVIVADHSS' A
#
# COMPACT_ATOMS: atom_id res chain seq x y z
N ASN A 1 8.69 13.47 9.20
CA ASN A 1 7.53 13.74 10.08
C ASN A 1 6.73 12.49 10.44
N TYR A 2 6.53 11.51 9.55
CA TYR A 2 5.74 10.29 9.87
C TYR A 2 6.11 9.61 11.20
N ARG A 3 7.36 9.19 11.39
CA ARG A 3 7.83 8.58 12.66
C ARG A 3 7.73 9.49 13.88
N ARG A 4 7.66 10.81 13.70
CA ARG A 4 7.46 11.77 14.79
C ARG A 4 5.99 11.81 15.22
N ASN A 5 5.08 11.70 14.26
CA ASN A 5 3.64 11.73 14.50
C ASN A 5 3.07 10.37 14.92
N TYR A 6 3.79 9.29 14.61
CA TYR A 6 3.45 7.92 14.99
C TYR A 6 4.67 7.28 15.68
N PRO A 7 4.87 7.53 16.99
CA PRO A 7 6.09 7.13 17.70
C PRO A 7 6.10 5.63 18.08
N ASP A 8 4.95 4.97 18.11
CA ASP A 8 4.83 3.55 18.41
C ASP A 8 3.90 2.82 17.42
N ALA A 9 3.98 1.49 17.42
CA ALA A 9 3.22 0.63 16.52
C ALA A 9 1.71 0.72 16.73
N THR A 10 1.26 0.97 17.96
CA THR A 10 -0.17 1.13 18.27
C THR A 10 -0.74 2.36 17.57
N GLN A 11 0.01 3.47 17.57
CA GLN A 11 -0.36 4.70 16.86
C GLN A 11 -0.21 4.58 15.34
N MET A 12 0.75 3.77 14.86
CA MET A 12 0.90 3.50 13.41
C MET A 12 -0.26 2.65 12.86
N GLY A 13 -0.77 1.71 13.65
CA GLY A 13 -1.76 0.73 13.22
C GLY A 13 -1.15 -0.46 12.46
N GLN A 14 -2.02 -1.37 12.04
CA GLN A 14 -1.67 -2.57 11.27
C GLN A 14 -2.28 -2.46 9.87
N LEU A 15 -1.42 -2.46 8.84
CA LEU A 15 -1.83 -2.36 7.44
C LEU A 15 -1.89 -3.74 6.80
N ASP A 16 -3.02 -4.06 6.19
CA ASP A 16 -3.26 -5.29 5.46
C ASP A 16 -3.68 -4.97 4.02
N PHE A 17 -3.23 -5.80 3.08
CA PHE A 17 -3.61 -5.70 1.68
C PHE A 17 -4.39 -6.94 1.26
N SER A 18 -5.46 -6.74 0.50
CA SER A 18 -6.32 -7.84 0.05
C SER A 18 -6.80 -7.62 -1.38
N GLN A 19 -7.43 -8.65 -1.94
CA GLN A 19 -8.02 -8.62 -3.29
C GLN A 19 -7.01 -8.19 -4.37
N LEU A 20 -5.76 -8.65 -4.24
CA LEU A 20 -4.68 -8.31 -5.16
C LEU A 20 -4.95 -8.91 -6.55
N ARG A 21 -5.00 -8.02 -7.55
CA ARG A 21 -4.99 -8.39 -8.96
C ARG A 21 -3.72 -7.86 -9.60
N ILE A 22 -2.86 -8.77 -10.04
CA ILE A 22 -1.61 -8.46 -10.73
C ILE A 22 -1.82 -8.71 -12.23
N THR A 23 -1.60 -7.67 -13.04
CA THR A 23 -1.69 -7.75 -14.51
C THR A 23 -0.32 -7.42 -15.10
N PRO A 24 0.42 -8.41 -15.61
CA PRO A 24 1.63 -8.15 -16.40
C PRO A 24 1.29 -7.32 -17.64
N LEU A 25 2.03 -6.24 -17.87
CA LEU A 25 1.88 -5.37 -19.05
C LEU A 25 3.04 -5.59 -20.04
N SER A 26 4.21 -5.97 -19.53
CA SER A 26 5.38 -6.41 -20.29
C SER A 26 6.29 -7.27 -19.38
N PRO A 27 7.41 -7.84 -19.88
CA PRO A 27 8.35 -8.59 -19.05
C PRO A 27 8.91 -7.82 -17.85
N GLU A 28 8.90 -6.48 -17.91
CA GLU A 28 9.48 -5.58 -16.91
C GLU A 28 8.46 -4.58 -16.34
N VAL A 29 7.17 -4.72 -16.65
CA VAL A 29 6.11 -3.82 -16.18
C VAL A 29 4.89 -4.63 -15.73
N ALA A 30 4.36 -4.32 -14.55
CA ALA A 30 3.12 -4.90 -14.05
C ALA A 30 2.24 -3.84 -13.37
N GLN A 31 0.94 -3.95 -13.57
CA GLN A 31 -0.06 -3.23 -12.78
C GLN A 31 -0.52 -4.10 -11.61
N VAL A 32 -0.64 -3.51 -10.43
CA VAL A 32 -1.22 -4.16 -9.24
C VAL A 32 -2.37 -3.30 -8.75
N VAL A 33 -3.56 -3.88 -8.68
CA VAL A 33 -4.74 -3.26 -8.07
C VAL A 33 -5.12 -4.05 -6.83
N GLY A 34 -5.56 -3.38 -5.78
CA GLY A 34 -6.00 -4.07 -4.57
C GLY A 34 -6.74 -3.15 -3.60
N HIS A 35 -7.09 -3.72 -2.46
CA HIS A 35 -7.64 -3.00 -1.32
C HIS A 35 -6.61 -2.94 -0.21
N TRP A 36 -6.62 -1.84 0.53
CA TRP A 36 -5.86 -1.68 1.75
C TRP A 36 -6.81 -1.47 2.93
N HIS A 37 -6.44 -2.01 4.08
CA HIS A 37 -7.14 -1.82 5.35
C HIS A 37 -6.12 -1.51 6.43
N LEU A 38 -6.31 -0.42 7.15
CA LEU A 38 -5.47 0.00 8.26
C LEU A 38 -6.26 -0.10 9.56
N ALA A 39 -5.98 -1.15 10.32
CA ALA A 39 -6.49 -1.30 11.68
C ALA A 39 -5.80 -0.29 12.60
N ARG A 40 -6.56 0.50 13.36
CA ARG A 40 -6.03 1.53 14.27
C ARG A 40 -6.58 1.35 15.69
N PRO A 41 -6.07 0.37 16.45
CA PRO A 41 -6.53 0.11 17.80
C PRO A 41 -6.31 1.35 18.67
N GLY A 42 -7.38 1.94 19.19
CA GLY A 42 -7.33 3.14 20.04
C GLY A 42 -7.53 4.48 19.30
N ALA A 43 -7.72 4.49 17.98
CA ALA A 43 -8.14 5.70 17.28
C ALA A 43 -9.63 5.99 17.53
N ALA A 44 -9.96 7.23 17.93
CA ALA A 44 -11.35 7.65 18.17
C ALA A 44 -12.26 7.54 16.92
N THR A 45 -11.65 7.58 15.73
CA THR A 45 -12.35 7.56 14.43
C THR A 45 -12.40 6.18 13.77
N GLY A 46 -11.95 5.11 14.44
CA GLY A 46 -11.97 3.74 13.89
C GLY A 46 -10.92 3.46 12.81
N ASP A 47 -11.08 2.35 12.10
CA ASP A 47 -10.16 1.88 11.06
C ASP A 47 -10.28 2.71 9.76
N LEU A 48 -9.29 2.59 8.87
CA LEU A 48 -9.32 3.18 7.53
C LEU A 48 -9.21 2.09 6.47
N GLN A 49 -9.77 2.36 5.30
CA GLN A 49 -9.70 1.44 4.18
C GLN A 49 -9.88 2.17 2.86
N GLY A 50 -9.43 1.55 1.78
CA GLY A 50 -9.54 2.10 0.45
C GLY A 50 -9.03 1.16 -0.62
N GLN A 51 -8.87 1.71 -1.82
CA GLN A 51 -8.35 1.00 -2.99
C GLN A 51 -7.05 1.63 -3.44
N PHE A 52 -6.23 0.83 -4.12
CA PHE A 52 -4.99 1.31 -4.70
C PHE A 52 -4.75 0.73 -6.10
N LEU A 53 -3.98 1.48 -6.89
CA LEU A 53 -3.37 1.05 -8.14
C LEU A 53 -1.89 1.40 -8.10
N LEU A 54 -1.04 0.39 -8.28
CA LEU A 54 0.40 0.54 -8.40
C LEU A 54 0.84 0.16 -9.82
N ILE A 55 1.84 0.88 -10.33
CA ILE A 55 2.65 0.43 -11.46
C ILE A 55 4.01 0.02 -10.94
N PHE A 56 4.36 -1.24 -11.15
CA PHE A 56 5.68 -1.79 -10.89
C PHE A 56 6.51 -1.80 -12.16
N ARG A 57 7.78 -1.39 -12.05
CA ARG A 57 8.79 -1.58 -13.09
C ARG A 57 9.97 -2.38 -12.55
N LYS A 58 10.51 -3.27 -13.36
CA LYS A 58 11.75 -3.99 -13.06
C LYS A 58 12.93 -3.14 -13.54
N LEU A 59 13.67 -2.54 -12.61
CA LEU A 59 14.85 -1.73 -12.88
C LEU A 59 16.06 -2.43 -12.25
N ASN A 60 17.10 -2.68 -13.03
CA ASN A 60 18.32 -3.38 -12.55
C ASN A 60 18.01 -4.72 -11.86
N GLY A 61 17.02 -5.46 -12.37
CA GLY A 61 16.61 -6.74 -11.81
C GLY A 61 15.63 -6.65 -10.61
N GLN A 62 15.35 -5.45 -10.09
CA GLN A 62 14.49 -5.25 -8.93
C GLN A 62 13.16 -4.61 -9.32
N TRP A 63 12.06 -5.14 -8.79
CA TRP A 63 10.75 -4.53 -8.94
C TRP A 63 10.60 -3.35 -7.99
N VAL A 64 10.27 -2.18 -8.53
CA VAL A 64 10.02 -0.95 -7.77
C VAL A 64 8.69 -0.35 -8.18
N ILE A 65 8.01 0.30 -7.23
CA ILE A 65 6.79 1.07 -7.50
C ILE A 65 7.21 2.39 -8.15
N VAL A 66 6.69 2.66 -9.35
CA VAL A 66 6.97 3.90 -10.10
C VAL A 66 5.75 4.82 -10.21
N ALA A 67 4.57 4.32 -9.87
CA ALA A 67 3.37 5.11 -9.70
C ALA A 67 2.48 4.46 -8.63
N ASP A 68 1.87 5.29 -7.79
CA ASP A 68 0.91 4.92 -6.76
C ASP A 68 -0.27 5.88 -6.86
N HIS A 69 -1.46 5.34 -7.05
CA HIS A 69 -2.72 6.04 -6.86
C HIS A 69 -3.56 5.29 -5.82
N SER A 70 -3.72 5.90 -4.66
CA SER A 70 -4.48 5.36 -3.54
C SER A 70 -5.64 6.30 -3.20
N SER A 71 -6.83 5.73 -2.97
CA SER A 71 -8.10 6.42 -2.67
C SER A 71 -8.75 5.87 -1.41
#